data_AF-A0A524F7U3-F1
#
_entry.id   AF-A0A524F7U3-F1
#
_cell.length_a   1.000
_cell.length_b   1.000
_cell.length_c   1.000
_cell.angle_alpha   90.00
_cell.angle_beta   90.00
_cell.angle_gamma   90.00
#
_symmetry.space_group_name_H-M   'P 1'
#
loop_
_entity.id
_entity.type
_entity.pdbx_description
1 polymer ?
#
loop_
_entity_poly.entity_id
_entity_poly.type
_entity_poly.pdbx_seq_one_letter_code
_entity_poly.pdbx_strand_id
1 'polypeptide(L)'
;MSISDQEYEEMKANARKRGRNLITVGLILVVAGLVLLVWGIVDVLNIDIESGLPFLWKMIVGGALSSIGIIPFGVGMYFYMASKMDKIAKFYSRATGPAMRYTTENVTDGFATGLQKHGMSLGGKETIKVKCRNCGYLESEDAEFCSKCGQSI
;
A
#
# COMPACT_ATOMS: atom_id res chain seq x y z
N MET A 1 -24.08 -8.29 12.63
CA MET A 1 -24.71 -8.68 11.35
C MET A 1 -23.63 -9.40 10.55
N SER A 2 -23.51 -10.72 10.72
CA SER A 2 -22.57 -11.55 9.97
C SER A 2 -23.19 -11.84 8.61
N ILE A 3 -22.59 -11.30 7.55
CA ILE A 3 -22.91 -11.68 6.17
C ILE A 3 -22.78 -13.21 6.09
N SER A 4 -23.79 -13.89 5.57
CA SER A 4 -23.77 -15.34 5.44
C SER A 4 -22.65 -15.76 4.47
N ASP A 5 -21.96 -16.87 4.75
CA ASP A 5 -20.84 -17.34 3.91
C ASP A 5 -21.25 -17.54 2.44
N GLN A 6 -22.53 -17.82 2.19
CA GLN A 6 -23.12 -17.93 0.85
C GLN A 6 -23.17 -16.59 0.12
N GLU A 7 -23.68 -15.53 0.76
CA GLU A 7 -23.73 -14.18 0.18
C GLU A 7 -22.32 -13.64 -0.11
N TYR A 8 -21.34 -13.99 0.72
CA TYR A 8 -19.96 -13.59 0.53
C TYR A 8 -19.32 -14.23 -0.72
N GLU A 9 -19.58 -15.52 -0.97
CA GLU A 9 -19.08 -16.22 -2.16
C GLU A 9 -19.78 -15.75 -3.45
N GLU A 10 -21.08 -15.42 -3.40
CA GLU A 10 -21.79 -14.85 -4.55
C GLU A 10 -21.29 -13.44 -4.90
N MET A 11 -21.04 -12.59 -3.90
CA MET A 11 -20.45 -11.27 -4.11
C MET A 11 -19.05 -11.38 -4.74
N LYS A 12 -18.22 -12.33 -4.30
CA LYS A 12 -16.91 -12.60 -4.91
C LYS A 12 -17.01 -13.09 -6.36
N ALA A 13 -17.96 -13.98 -6.65
CA ALA A 13 -18.15 -14.51 -8.01
C ALA A 13 -18.58 -13.40 -9.00
N ASN A 14 -19.48 -12.53 -8.57
CA ASN A 14 -19.94 -11.39 -9.38
C ASN A 14 -18.85 -10.34 -9.56
N ALA A 15 -18.06 -10.04 -8.52
CA ALA A 15 -16.90 -9.16 -8.62
C ALA A 15 -15.84 -9.69 -9.61
N ARG A 16 -15.60 -11.02 -9.62
CA ARG A 16 -14.69 -11.66 -10.58
C ARG A 16 -15.13 -11.54 -12.04
N LYS A 17 -16.42 -11.76 -12.30
CA LYS A 17 -16.98 -11.64 -13.67
C LYS A 17 -16.90 -10.19 -14.15
N ARG A 18 -17.33 -9.24 -13.31
CA ARG A 18 -17.27 -7.81 -13.63
C ARG A 18 -15.84 -7.32 -13.84
N GLY A 19 -14.90 -7.73 -12.99
CA GLY A 19 -13.48 -7.36 -13.13
C GLY A 19 -12.84 -7.88 -14.43
N ARG A 20 -13.16 -9.11 -14.84
CA ARG A 20 -12.64 -9.67 -16.11
C ARG A 20 -13.14 -8.92 -17.33
N ASN A 21 -14.43 -8.57 -17.33
CA ASN A 21 -15.02 -7.81 -18.41
C ASN A 21 -14.41 -6.39 -18.47
N LEU A 22 -14.20 -5.76 -17.31
CA LEU A 22 -13.61 -4.42 -17.22
C LEU A 22 -12.16 -4.38 -17.73
N ILE A 23 -11.36 -5.42 -17.43
CA ILE A 23 -10.01 -5.56 -18.00
C ILE A 23 -10.05 -5.75 -19.51
N THR A 24 -10.94 -6.61 -20.00
CA THR A 24 -11.03 -6.91 -21.43
C THR A 24 -11.40 -5.65 -22.22
N VAL A 25 -12.38 -4.89 -21.73
CA VAL A 25 -12.75 -3.59 -22.31
C VAL A 25 -11.60 -2.59 -22.23
N GLY A 26 -10.92 -2.49 -21.08
CA GLY A 26 -9.75 -1.62 -20.93
C GLY A 26 -8.61 -1.96 -21.89
N LEU A 27 -8.31 -3.24 -22.08
CA LEU A 27 -7.27 -3.70 -23.00
C LEU A 27 -7.61 -3.38 -24.46
N ILE A 28 -8.86 -3.59 -24.87
CA ILE A 28 -9.33 -3.22 -26.21
C ILE A 28 -9.15 -1.72 -26.44
N LEU A 29 -9.50 -0.89 -25.45
CA LEU A 29 -9.41 0.57 -25.56
C LEU A 29 -7.96 1.05 -25.65
N VAL A 30 -7.05 0.44 -24.88
CA VAL A 30 -5.60 0.71 -24.96
C VAL A 30 -5.03 0.30 -26.32
N VAL A 31 -5.37 -0.90 -26.81
CA VAL A 31 -4.92 -1.38 -28.13
C VAL A 31 -5.45 -0.48 -29.24
N ALA A 32 -6.71 -0.07 -29.19
CA ALA A 32 -7.29 0.87 -30.14
C ALA A 32 -6.58 2.24 -30.13
N GLY A 33 -6.26 2.77 -28.95
CA GLY A 33 -5.47 4.00 -28.80
C GLY A 33 -4.04 3.86 -29.36
N LEU A 34 -3.41 2.71 -29.16
CA LEU A 34 -2.06 2.43 -29.67
C LEU A 34 -2.05 2.34 -31.20
N VAL A 35 -3.06 1.72 -31.80
CA VAL A 35 -3.24 1.68 -33.27
C VAL A 35 -3.43 3.08 -33.84
N LEU A 36 -4.24 3.93 -33.20
CA LEU A 36 -4.42 5.33 -33.60
C LEU A 36 -3.12 6.14 -33.53
N LEU A 37 -2.28 5.91 -32.51
CA LEU A 37 -0.96 6.55 -32.42
C LEU A 37 -0.02 6.09 -33.54
N VAL A 38 0.00 4.79 -33.85
CA VAL A 38 0.82 4.26 -34.94
C VAL A 38 0.36 4.82 -36.29
N TRP A 39 -0.95 4.91 -36.53
CA TRP A 39 -1.49 5.58 -37.72
C TRP A 39 -1.08 7.05 -37.79
N GLY A 40 -1.13 7.77 -36.66
CA GLY A 40 -0.63 9.15 -36.59
C GLY A 40 0.86 9.28 -36.94
N ILE A 41 1.69 8.31 -36.56
CA ILE A 41 3.13 8.29 -36.90
C ILE A 41 3.33 8.00 -38.39
N VAL A 42 2.54 7.10 -38.99
CA VAL A 42 2.61 6.83 -40.43
C VAL A 42 2.17 8.05 -41.25
N ASP A 43 1.16 8.79 -40.79
CA ASP A 43 0.79 10.08 -41.38
C ASP A 43 1.95 11.10 -41.29
N VAL A 44 2.76 11.07 -40.22
CA VAL A 44 3.96 11.94 -40.07
C VAL A 44 5.07 11.61 -41.05
N LEU A 45 5.24 10.34 -41.40
CA LEU A 45 6.29 9.92 -42.34
C LEU A 45 5.89 10.12 -43.82
N ASN A 46 4.63 10.47 -44.09
CA ASN A 46 4.09 10.77 -45.42
C ASN A 46 3.76 12.26 -45.63
N ILE A 47 4.34 13.19 -44.84
CA ILE A 47 3.94 14.60 -44.85
C ILE A 47 4.31 15.31 -46.16
N ASP A 48 3.28 15.82 -46.85
CA ASP A 48 3.29 17.10 -47.57
C ASP A 48 3.00 18.24 -46.58
N ILE A 49 3.83 19.29 -46.59
CA ILE A 49 3.94 20.33 -45.54
C ILE A 49 2.68 21.22 -45.38
N GLU A 50 1.66 21.05 -46.23
CA GLU A 50 0.45 21.88 -46.25
C GLU A 50 -0.60 21.48 -45.18
N SER A 51 -0.49 20.30 -44.56
CA SER A 51 -1.49 19.74 -43.64
C SER A 51 -1.11 19.79 -42.14
N GLY A 52 -0.44 20.86 -41.69
CA GLY A 52 0.03 20.97 -40.30
C GLY A 52 -1.05 21.06 -39.21
N LEU A 53 -2.24 21.59 -39.52
CA LEU A 53 -3.36 21.70 -38.56
C LEU A 53 -4.05 20.36 -38.19
N PRO A 54 -4.41 19.46 -39.13
CA PRO A 54 -5.06 18.18 -38.79
C PRO A 54 -4.13 17.21 -38.04
N PHE A 55 -2.81 17.39 -38.11
CA PHE A 55 -1.84 16.58 -37.37
C PHE A 55 -1.90 16.83 -35.85
N LEU A 56 -1.84 18.09 -35.41
CA LEU A 56 -1.89 18.44 -33.98
C LEU A 56 -3.18 17.98 -33.32
N TRP A 57 -4.32 18.06 -34.05
CA TRP A 57 -5.61 17.55 -33.57
C TRP A 57 -5.59 16.03 -33.37
N LYS A 58 -5.03 15.26 -34.31
CA LYS A 58 -4.93 13.79 -34.19
C LYS A 58 -4.04 13.35 -33.03
N MET A 59 -2.94 14.05 -32.74
CA MET A 59 -2.09 13.77 -31.57
C MET A 59 -2.79 14.09 -30.25
N ILE A 60 -3.51 15.22 -30.16
CA ILE A 60 -4.24 15.60 -28.94
C ILE A 60 -5.39 14.63 -28.68
N VAL A 61 -6.16 14.26 -29.71
CA VAL A 61 -7.27 13.31 -29.61
C VAL A 61 -6.76 11.90 -29.28
N GLY A 62 -5.69 11.44 -29.93
CA GLY A 62 -5.07 10.14 -29.63
C GLY A 62 -4.50 10.07 -28.21
N GLY A 63 -3.83 11.15 -27.78
CA GLY A 63 -3.31 11.28 -26.42
C GLY A 63 -4.41 11.27 -25.36
N ALA A 64 -5.47 12.05 -25.56
CA ALA A 64 -6.62 12.11 -24.65
C ALA A 64 -7.37 10.77 -24.57
N LEU A 65 -7.56 10.08 -25.69
CA LEU A 65 -8.24 8.79 -25.71
C LEU A 65 -7.43 7.69 -25.00
N SER A 66 -6.10 7.71 -25.15
CA SER A 66 -5.21 6.76 -24.46
C SER A 66 -5.21 6.96 -22.94
N SER A 67 -5.27 8.21 -22.47
CA SER A 67 -5.30 8.53 -21.05
C SER A 67 -6.65 8.16 -20.41
N ILE A 68 -7.75 8.30 -21.15
CA ILE A 68 -9.06 7.77 -20.74
C ILE A 68 -9.05 6.24 -20.66
N GLY A 69 -8.27 5.54 -21.49
CA GLY A 69 -8.16 4.07 -21.48
C GLY A 69 -7.30 3.50 -20.33
N ILE A 70 -6.29 4.23 -19.87
CA ILE A 70 -5.40 3.79 -18.78
C ILE A 70 -6.14 3.71 -17.44
N ILE A 71 -7.08 4.62 -17.18
CA ILE A 71 -7.84 4.68 -15.92
C ILE A 71 -8.67 3.41 -15.68
N PRO A 72 -9.57 2.96 -16.57
CA PRO A 72 -10.32 1.73 -16.38
C PRO A 72 -9.43 0.48 -16.44
N PHE A 73 -8.31 0.50 -17.17
CA PHE A 73 -7.36 -0.60 -17.17
C PHE A 73 -6.66 -0.76 -15.81
N GLY A 74 -6.20 0.34 -15.22
CA GLY A 74 -5.58 0.34 -13.89
C GLY A 74 -6.56 -0.08 -12.78
N VAL A 75 -7.79 0.43 -12.81
CA VAL A 75 -8.85 0.04 -11.86
C VAL A 75 -9.22 -1.43 -12.04
N GLY A 76 -9.40 -1.90 -13.28
CA GLY A 76 -9.68 -3.31 -13.58
C GLY A 76 -8.57 -4.24 -13.12
N MET A 77 -7.31 -3.87 -13.35
CA MET A 77 -6.14 -4.63 -12.92
C MET A 77 -6.05 -4.72 -11.40
N TYR A 78 -6.29 -3.62 -10.68
CA TYR A 78 -6.31 -3.60 -9.23
C TYR A 78 -7.35 -4.58 -8.65
N PHE A 79 -8.57 -4.54 -9.17
CA PHE A 79 -9.66 -5.45 -8.75
C PHE A 79 -9.35 -6.92 -9.08
N TYR A 80 -8.69 -7.21 -10.20
CA TYR A 80 -8.29 -8.57 -10.57
C TYR A 80 -7.16 -9.12 -9.71
N MET A 81 -6.16 -8.28 -9.39
CA MET A 81 -5.07 -8.63 -8.49
C MET A 81 -5.63 -8.95 -7.10
N ALA A 82 -6.49 -8.08 -6.56
CA ALA A 82 -7.16 -8.28 -5.28
C ALA A 82 -7.97 -9.59 -5.24
N SER A 83 -8.63 -9.96 -6.34
CA SER A 83 -9.41 -11.19 -6.41
C SER A 83 -8.58 -12.48 -6.47
N LYS A 84 -7.35 -12.41 -6.99
CA LYS A 84 -6.40 -13.54 -7.02
C LYS A 84 -5.57 -13.66 -5.75
N MET A 85 -5.38 -12.57 -5.00
CA MET A 85 -4.64 -12.61 -3.74
C MET A 85 -5.22 -13.62 -2.75
N ASP A 86 -6.53 -13.84 -2.71
CA ASP A 86 -7.14 -14.83 -1.82
C ASP A 86 -6.67 -16.28 -2.11
N LYS A 87 -6.46 -16.62 -3.38
CA LYS A 87 -5.94 -17.95 -3.76
C LYS A 87 -4.44 -18.04 -3.49
N ILE A 88 -3.68 -17.02 -3.87
CA ILE A 88 -2.22 -16.99 -3.71
C ILE A 88 -1.85 -16.93 -2.23
N ALA A 89 -2.57 -16.15 -1.42
CA ALA A 89 -2.36 -16.03 0.02
C ALA A 89 -2.59 -17.35 0.76
N LYS A 90 -3.57 -18.18 0.36
CA LYS A 90 -3.76 -19.52 0.96
C LYS A 90 -2.64 -20.51 0.62
N PHE A 91 -2.06 -20.42 -0.57
CA PHE A 91 -0.91 -21.25 -0.94
C PHE A 91 0.39 -20.74 -0.30
N TYR A 92 0.63 -19.43 -0.35
CA TYR A 92 1.78 -18.82 0.31
C TYR A 92 1.73 -19.01 1.81
N SER A 93 0.59 -18.83 2.49
CA SER A 93 0.51 -19.01 3.94
C SER A 93 0.79 -20.43 4.40
N ARG A 94 0.45 -21.45 3.61
CA ARG A 94 0.77 -22.84 3.92
C ARG A 94 2.25 -23.19 3.69
N ALA A 95 2.86 -22.66 2.63
CA ALA A 95 4.26 -22.92 2.31
C ALA A 95 5.24 -22.05 3.12
N THR A 96 4.90 -20.78 3.36
CA THR A 96 5.74 -19.80 4.06
C THR A 96 5.34 -19.58 5.51
N GLY A 97 4.21 -20.11 5.98
CA GLY A 97 3.74 -19.99 7.37
C GLY A 97 4.79 -20.34 8.43
N PRO A 98 5.45 -21.52 8.38
CA PRO A 98 6.46 -21.87 9.35
C PRO A 98 7.75 -21.04 9.23
N ALA A 99 8.16 -20.69 8.00
CA ALA A 99 9.34 -19.86 7.76
C ALA A 99 9.14 -18.40 8.23
N MET A 100 7.96 -17.82 7.94
CA MET A 100 7.57 -16.50 8.41
C MET A 100 7.57 -16.44 9.94
N ARG A 101 7.02 -17.44 10.66
CA ARG A 101 7.03 -17.43 12.14
C ARG A 101 8.45 -17.35 12.70
N TYR A 102 9.37 -18.17 12.19
CA TYR A 102 10.77 -18.15 12.61
C TYR A 102 11.46 -16.81 12.30
N THR A 103 11.21 -16.23 11.13
CA THR A 103 11.76 -14.90 10.80
C THR A 103 11.12 -13.81 11.64
N THR A 104 9.82 -13.87 11.91
CA THR A 104 9.13 -12.82 12.66
C THR A 104 9.64 -12.77 14.10
N GLU A 105 9.82 -13.92 14.75
CA GLU A 105 10.32 -14.03 16.13
C GLU A 105 11.73 -13.45 16.27
N ASN A 106 12.65 -13.86 15.39
CA ASN A 106 14.03 -13.35 15.38
C ASN A 106 14.11 -11.87 14.99
N VAL A 107 13.22 -11.39 14.11
CA VAL A 107 13.16 -9.98 13.72
C VAL A 107 12.54 -9.14 14.84
N THR A 108 11.53 -9.62 15.56
CA THR A 108 10.98 -8.90 16.72
C THR A 108 12.00 -8.79 17.84
N ASP A 109 12.80 -9.82 18.09
CA ASP A 109 13.84 -9.78 19.11
C ASP A 109 14.98 -8.82 18.71
N GLY A 110 15.40 -8.88 17.43
CA GLY A 110 16.38 -7.94 16.89
C GLY A 110 15.88 -6.49 16.86
N PHE A 111 14.60 -6.29 16.56
CA PHE A 111 13.95 -4.99 16.53
C PHE A 111 13.77 -4.42 17.95
N ALA A 112 13.29 -5.22 18.90
CA ALA A 112 13.17 -4.83 20.30
C ALA A 112 14.53 -4.48 20.92
N THR A 113 15.55 -5.31 20.66
CA THR A 113 16.93 -5.04 21.12
C THR A 113 17.51 -3.79 20.45
N GLY A 114 17.21 -3.56 19.17
CA GLY A 114 17.63 -2.37 18.42
C GLY A 114 16.98 -1.09 18.93
N LEU A 115 15.67 -1.11 19.21
CA LEU A 115 14.94 0.01 19.79
C LEU A 115 15.40 0.31 21.22
N GLN A 116 15.67 -0.72 22.01
CA GLN A 116 16.17 -0.55 23.37
C GLN A 116 17.56 0.11 23.40
N LYS A 117 18.44 -0.22 22.44
CA LYS A 117 19.74 0.46 22.27
C LYS A 117 19.61 1.94 21.89
N HIS A 118 18.51 2.31 21.23
CA HIS A 118 18.18 3.70 20.88
C HIS A 118 17.23 4.38 21.89
N GLY A 119 17.02 3.77 23.07
CA GLY A 119 16.26 4.39 24.17
C GLY A 119 14.73 4.38 23.99
N MET A 120 14.20 3.65 23.01
CA MET A 120 12.75 3.46 22.82
C MET A 120 12.37 2.07 23.35
N SER A 121 11.68 1.99 24.48
CA SER A 121 11.15 0.71 24.99
C SER A 121 9.71 0.52 24.53
N LEU A 122 9.43 -0.60 23.84
CA LEU A 122 8.06 -1.04 23.52
C LEU A 122 7.33 -1.68 24.72
N GLY A 123 7.99 -1.78 25.88
CA GLY A 123 7.41 -2.22 27.14
C GLY A 123 7.77 -1.24 28.23
N GLY A 124 6.83 -0.39 28.63
CA GLY A 124 6.98 0.50 29.76
C GLY A 124 7.17 -0.30 31.04
N LYS A 125 8.42 -0.45 31.49
CA LYS A 125 8.65 -0.48 32.93
C LYS A 125 8.34 0.92 33.42
N GLU A 126 7.14 1.10 33.97
CA GLU A 126 6.80 2.31 34.73
C GLU A 126 7.86 2.46 35.83
N THR A 127 8.77 3.41 35.63
CA THR A 127 9.66 3.86 36.70
C THR A 127 8.81 4.79 37.55
N ILE A 128 8.31 4.27 38.66
CA ILE A 128 7.57 5.06 39.65
C ILE A 128 8.57 6.05 40.23
N LYS A 129 8.45 7.32 39.82
CA LYS A 129 9.27 8.41 40.37
C LYS A 129 8.55 9.02 41.55
N VAL A 130 9.21 9.05 42.70
CA VAL A 130 8.66 9.63 43.93
C VAL A 130 8.91 11.13 43.93
N LYS A 131 7.87 11.92 44.19
CA LYS A 131 7.96 13.38 44.23
C LYS A 131 8.40 13.84 45.62
N CYS A 132 9.52 14.56 45.69
CA CYS A 132 9.99 15.18 46.94
C CYS A 132 8.94 16.19 47.46
N ARG A 133 8.55 16.02 48.73
CA ARG A 133 7.54 16.90 49.38
C ARG A 133 7.99 18.35 49.52
N ASN A 134 9.30 18.60 49.65
CA ASN A 134 9.82 19.93 49.91
C ASN A 134 10.08 20.75 48.62
N CYS A 135 10.74 20.17 47.62
CA CYS A 135 11.15 20.92 46.43
C CYS A 135 10.40 20.51 45.14
N GLY A 136 9.55 19.49 45.22
CA GLY A 136 8.76 18.99 44.09
C GLY A 136 9.56 18.26 43.00
N TYR A 137 10.86 18.00 43.23
CA TYR A 137 11.71 17.26 42.31
C TYR A 137 11.36 15.77 42.31
N LEU A 138 11.43 15.14 41.13
CA LEU A 138 11.12 13.72 40.93
C LEU A 138 12.38 12.89 41.12
N GLU A 139 12.44 12.10 42.18
CA GLU A 139 13.54 11.18 42.46
C GLU A 139 13.17 9.71 42.25
N SER A 140 14.19 8.86 42.16
CA SER A 140 14.05 7.40 42.15
C SER A 140 13.60 6.87 43.53
N GLU A 141 12.84 5.76 43.54
CA GLU A 141 12.28 5.14 44.76
C GLU A 141 13.37 4.74 45.79
N ASP A 142 14.58 4.47 45.33
CA ASP A 142 15.70 4.02 46.17
C ASP A 142 16.47 5.16 46.85
N ALA A 143 16.07 6.42 46.63
CA ALA A 143 16.77 7.57 47.21
C ALA A 143 16.20 7.92 48.60
N GLU A 144 16.99 7.72 49.66
CA GLU A 144 16.63 8.15 51.02
C GLU A 144 16.63 9.68 51.19
N PHE A 145 17.37 10.39 50.33
CA PHE A 145 17.56 11.84 50.36
C PHE A 145 17.43 12.46 48.98
N CYS A 146 16.78 13.61 48.88
CA CYS A 146 16.57 14.30 47.62
C CYS A 146 17.88 14.96 47.15
N SER A 147 18.33 14.60 45.95
CA SER A 147 19.57 15.14 45.33
C SER A 147 19.58 16.67 45.18
N LYS A 148 18.41 17.31 45.18
CA LYS A 148 18.29 18.76 44.92
C LYS A 148 18.26 19.60 46.19
N CYS A 149 17.61 19.12 47.26
CA CYS A 149 17.45 19.89 48.50
C CYS A 149 18.09 19.23 49.72
N GLY A 150 18.66 18.03 49.58
CA GLY A 150 19.34 17.30 50.65
C GLY A 150 18.41 16.83 51.78
N GLN A 151 17.10 17.00 51.64
CA GLN A 151 16.11 16.55 52.62
C GLN A 151 15.61 15.16 52.29
N SER A 152 15.17 14.41 53.31
CA SER A 152 14.53 13.12 53.11
C SER A 152 13.27 13.25 52.25
N ILE A 153 13.09 12.30 51.34
CA ILE A 153 12.07 12.36 50.27
C ILE A 153 10.69 11.98 50.78
#